data_AF-A0A482VVU2-F1
#
_entry.id   AF-A0A482VVU2-F1
#
_cell.length_a   1.000
_cell.length_b   1.000
_cell.length_c   1.000
_cell.angle_alpha   90.00
_cell.angle_beta   90.00
_cell.angle_gamma   90.00
#
_symmetry.space_group_name_H-M   'P 1'
#
loop_
_entity.id
_entity.type
_entity.pdbx_description
1 polymer ?
#
loop_
_entity_poly.entity_id
_entity_poly.type
_entity_poly.pdbx_seq_one_letter_code
_entity_poly.pdbx_strand_id
1 'polypeptide(L)'
;MEKMLKSGVTLVIDRYSYSGIVYSSIKKNMKIQWCQEPEKGLLKPDKVFLLTLPESKIEKRPNYGSERYENKTTQKKVARAYLEMSKEQEEWEIVSGEGDIEE
;
A
#
# COMPACT_ATOMS: atom_id res chain seq x y z
N MET A 1 10.05 -11.75 -11.97
CA MET A 1 10.75 -10.63 -11.29
C MET A 1 12.24 -10.91 -11.16
N GLU A 2 12.66 -11.98 -10.47
CA GLU A 2 14.08 -12.24 -10.19
C GLU A 2 15.01 -12.26 -11.42
N LYS A 3 14.62 -12.95 -12.51
CA LYS A 3 15.42 -12.96 -13.75
C LYS A 3 15.64 -11.56 -14.34
N MET A 4 14.62 -10.69 -14.29
CA MET A 4 14.70 -9.32 -14.81
C MET A 4 15.61 -8.46 -13.94
N LEU A 5 15.43 -8.53 -12.61
CA LEU A 5 16.29 -7.83 -11.66
C LEU A 5 17.75 -8.25 -11.82
N LYS A 6 18.03 -9.55 -11.93
CA LYS A 6 19.38 -10.07 -12.19
C LYS A 6 19.98 -9.64 -13.53
N SER A 7 19.15 -9.31 -14.52
CA SER A 7 19.61 -8.75 -15.80
C SER A 7 19.80 -7.22 -15.79
N GLY A 8 19.67 -6.57 -14.62
CA GLY A 8 19.84 -5.12 -14.49
C GLY A 8 18.60 -4.29 -14.82
N VAL A 9 17.41 -4.89 -14.88
CA VAL A 9 16.15 -4.18 -15.13
C VAL A 9 15.49 -3.78 -13.81
N THR A 10 15.23 -2.48 -13.64
CA THR A 10 14.42 -1.95 -12.53
C THR A 10 12.95 -2.24 -12.75
N LEU A 11 12.25 -2.69 -11.70
CA LEU A 11 10.81 -2.98 -11.74
C LEU A 11 10.04 -1.93 -10.94
N VAL A 12 9.09 -1.26 -11.59
CA VAL A 12 8.10 -0.40 -10.92
C VAL A 12 6.81 -1.22 -10.76
N ILE A 13 6.34 -1.38 -9.53
CA ILE A 13 5.22 -2.26 -9.21
C ILE A 13 4.14 -1.44 -8.50
N ASP A 14 2.96 -1.35 -9.12
CA ASP A 14 1.77 -0.79 -8.48
C ASP A 14 1.12 -1.84 -7.56
N ARG A 15 1.27 -1.60 -6.26
CA ARG A 15 0.90 -2.50 -5.15
C ARG A 15 1.71 -3.81 -5.11
N TYR A 16 2.00 -4.25 -3.89
CA TYR A 16 2.70 -5.51 -3.63
C TYR A 16 2.20 -6.14 -2.32
N SER A 17 2.99 -7.00 -1.69
CA SER A 17 2.67 -7.74 -0.45
C SER A 17 2.02 -6.87 0.64
N TYR A 18 2.52 -5.65 0.85
CA TYR A 18 2.01 -4.73 1.86
C TYR A 18 0.52 -4.40 1.67
N SER A 19 0.03 -4.30 0.42
CA SER A 19 -1.41 -4.10 0.17
C SER A 19 -2.23 -5.32 0.61
N GLY A 20 -1.74 -6.53 0.33
CA GLY A 20 -2.38 -7.77 0.79
C GLY A 20 -2.48 -7.82 2.32
N ILE A 21 -1.39 -7.49 3.00
CA ILE A 21 -1.31 -7.48 4.47
C ILE A 21 -2.25 -6.42 5.06
N VAL A 22 -2.17 -5.16 4.61
CA VAL A 22 -2.96 -4.05 5.16
C VAL A 22 -4.45 -4.28 4.94
N TYR A 23 -4.88 -4.55 3.70
CA TYR A 23 -6.32 -4.71 3.41
C TYR A 23 -6.93 -5.95 4.06
N SER A 24 -6.13 -6.98 4.32
CA SER A 24 -6.59 -8.17 5.04
C SER A 24 -6.64 -7.95 6.55
N SER A 25 -5.59 -7.37 7.13
CA SER A 25 -5.48 -7.19 8.59
C SER A 25 -6.51 -6.23 9.19
N ILE A 26 -7.09 -5.33 8.41
CA ILE A 26 -8.18 -4.45 8.87
C ILE A 26 -9.53 -5.18 9.03
N LYS A 27 -9.64 -6.44 8.54
CA LYS A 27 -10.83 -7.27 8.67
C LYS A 27 -10.88 -7.92 10.05
N LYS A 28 -12.09 -8.29 10.48
CA LYS A 28 -12.28 -8.99 11.76
C LYS A 28 -11.54 -10.33 11.73
N ASN A 29 -10.90 -10.67 12.86
CA ASN A 29 -10.22 -11.96 13.08
C ASN A 29 -9.02 -12.24 12.17
N MET A 30 -8.45 -11.23 11.52
CA MET A 30 -7.24 -11.36 10.70
C MET A 30 -6.07 -10.63 11.36
N LYS A 31 -5.31 -11.32 12.21
CA LYS A 31 -4.12 -10.74 12.84
C LYS A 31 -3.10 -10.35 11.76
N ILE A 32 -2.42 -9.21 11.94
CA ILE A 32 -1.41 -8.73 10.97
C ILE A 32 -0.30 -9.76 10.73
N GLN A 33 0.17 -10.42 11.80
CA GLN A 33 1.17 -11.49 11.72
C GLN A 33 0.70 -12.64 10.82
N TRP A 34 -0.55 -13.06 10.97
CA TRP A 34 -1.13 -14.10 10.12
C TRP A 34 -1.20 -13.67 8.65
N CYS A 35 -1.50 -12.39 8.39
CA CYS A 35 -1.53 -11.85 7.04
C CYS A 35 -0.12 -11.73 6.41
N GLN A 36 0.93 -11.67 7.21
CA GLN A 36 2.32 -11.62 6.75
C GLN A 36 2.89 -12.99 6.40
N GLU A 37 2.41 -14.08 7.03
CA GLU A 37 2.93 -15.43 6.78
C GLU A 37 2.92 -15.84 5.30
N PRO A 38 1.85 -15.61 4.52
CA PRO A 38 1.82 -15.98 3.09
C PRO A 38 2.81 -15.18 2.24
N GLU A 39 3.24 -14.01 2.72
CA GLU A 39 4.12 -13.10 1.99
C GLU A 39 5.62 -13.41 2.23
N LYS A 40 5.93 -14.30 3.18
CA LYS A 40 7.31 -14.68 3.49
C LYS A 40 7.94 -15.41 2.32
N GLY A 41 9.15 -14.99 1.95
CA GLY A 41 9.90 -15.54 0.82
C GLY A 41 9.70 -14.78 -0.50
N LEU A 42 8.78 -13.81 -0.53
CA LEU A 42 8.73 -12.85 -1.64
C LEU A 42 9.97 -11.95 -1.63
N LEU A 43 10.33 -11.47 -2.81
CA LEU A 43 11.41 -10.50 -2.96
C LEU A 43 11.06 -9.22 -2.21
N LYS A 44 11.95 -8.77 -1.32
CA LYS A 44 11.82 -7.49 -0.61
C LYS A 44 12.11 -6.34 -1.60
N PRO A 45 11.24 -5.32 -1.70
CA PRO A 45 11.54 -4.13 -2.49
C PRO A 45 12.70 -3.33 -1.91
N ASP A 46 13.51 -2.71 -2.79
CA ASP A 46 14.57 -1.78 -2.38
C ASP A 46 14.00 -0.44 -1.87
N LYS A 47 12.82 -0.06 -2.38
CA LYS A 47 12.12 1.18 -2.03
C LYS A 47 10.61 1.00 -2.12
N VAL A 48 9.87 1.65 -1.22
CA VAL A 48 8.40 1.67 -1.20
C VAL A 48 7.92 3.11 -1.09
N PHE A 49 7.12 3.56 -2.06
CA PHE A 49 6.49 4.87 -2.00
C PHE A 49 5.04 4.73 -1.52
N LEU A 50 4.75 5.28 -0.35
CA LEU A 50 3.38 5.38 0.17
C LEU A 50 2.79 6.74 -0.23
N LEU A 51 1.95 6.74 -1.27
CA LEU A 51 1.23 7.93 -1.70
C LEU A 51 0.06 8.20 -0.75
N THR A 52 0.10 9.35 -0.08
CA THR A 52 -0.91 9.77 0.91
C THR A 52 -1.78 10.89 0.39
N LEU A 53 -3.07 10.86 0.75
CA LEU A 53 -4.02 11.89 0.37
C LEU A 53 -5.05 12.11 1.48
N PRO A 54 -5.50 13.35 1.71
CA PRO A 54 -6.64 13.62 2.56
C PRO A 54 -7.89 12.89 2.06
N GLU A 55 -8.66 12.38 3.00
CA GLU A 55 -9.94 11.69 2.74
C GLU A 55 -10.89 12.53 1.88
N SER A 56 -10.95 13.84 2.12
CA SER A 56 -11.76 14.81 1.37
C SER A 56 -11.38 14.94 -0.10
N LYS A 57 -10.15 14.54 -0.48
CA LYS A 57 -9.66 14.48 -1.86
C LYS A 57 -9.92 13.11 -2.48
N ILE A 58 -9.74 12.03 -1.70
CA ILE A 58 -10.00 10.65 -2.16
C ILE A 58 -11.46 10.49 -2.58
N GLU A 59 -12.40 10.98 -1.77
CA GLU A 59 -13.85 10.89 -2.04
C GLU A 59 -14.28 11.63 -3.32
N LYS A 60 -13.46 12.56 -3.83
CA LYS A 60 -13.74 13.34 -5.05
C LYS A 60 -13.18 12.69 -6.33
N ARG A 61 -12.43 11.59 -6.20
CA ARG A 61 -11.84 10.92 -7.37
C ARG A 61 -12.94 10.26 -8.21
N PRO A 62 -12.78 10.24 -9.54
CA PRO A 62 -13.72 9.53 -10.41
C PRO A 62 -13.91 8.08 -9.95
N ASN A 63 -15.16 7.62 -9.97
CA ASN A 63 -15.56 6.26 -9.62
C ASN A 63 -15.34 5.82 -8.16
N TYR A 64 -14.97 6.72 -7.25
CA TYR A 64 -14.88 6.37 -5.83
C TYR A 64 -16.23 5.85 -5.31
N GLY A 65 -16.21 4.65 -4.72
CA GLY A 65 -17.39 3.98 -4.17
C GLY A 65 -17.94 2.90 -5.08
N SER A 66 -17.34 2.70 -6.25
CA SER A 66 -17.73 1.63 -7.19
C SER A 66 -17.16 0.27 -6.80
N GLU A 67 -16.03 0.23 -6.07
CA GLU A 67 -15.41 -1.01 -5.62
C GLU A 67 -15.65 -1.33 -4.14
N ARG A 68 -15.52 -2.62 -3.79
CA ARG A 68 -15.80 -3.18 -2.45
C ARG A 68 -15.13 -2.42 -1.29
N TYR A 69 -13.91 -1.94 -1.49
CA TYR A 69 -13.13 -1.30 -0.42
C TYR A 69 -13.19 0.23 -0.45
N GLU A 70 -13.88 0.83 -1.40
CA GLU A 70 -13.98 2.28 -1.58
C GLU A 70 -15.09 2.87 -0.71
N ASN A 71 -14.94 2.71 0.60
CA ASN A 71 -15.79 3.41 1.56
C ASN A 71 -14.96 4.05 2.66
N LYS A 72 -15.48 5.15 3.19
CA LYS A 72 -14.88 6.01 4.21
C LYS A 72 -14.30 5.22 5.38
N THR A 73 -15.10 4.32 5.96
CA THR A 73 -14.73 3.55 7.16
C THR A 73 -13.57 2.60 6.88
N THR A 74 -13.59 1.90 5.75
CA THR A 74 -12.51 1.00 5.33
C THR A 74 -11.23 1.80 5.03
N GLN A 75 -11.33 2.85 4.22
CA GLN A 75 -10.17 3.65 3.79
C GLN A 75 -9.46 4.34 4.97
N LYS A 76 -10.20 4.79 6.00
CA LYS A 76 -9.60 5.28 7.26
C LYS A 76 -8.73 4.23 7.95
N LYS A 77 -9.21 2.99 8.04
CA LYS A 77 -8.47 1.89 8.68
C LYS A 77 -7.25 1.52 7.85
N VAL A 78 -7.39 1.47 6.53
CA VAL A 78 -6.28 1.22 5.59
C VAL A 78 -5.19 2.28 5.74
N ALA A 79 -5.56 3.56 5.69
CA ALA A 79 -4.61 4.67 5.83
C ALA A 79 -3.83 4.58 7.15
N ARG A 80 -4.53 4.35 8.28
CA ARG A 80 -3.87 4.16 9.58
C ARG A 80 -2.93 2.96 9.59
N ALA A 81 -3.36 1.82 9.07
CA ALA A 81 -2.55 0.61 9.04
C ALA A 81 -1.29 0.76 8.18
N TYR A 82 -1.37 1.45 7.03
CA TYR A 82 -0.19 1.79 6.24
C TYR A 82 0.79 2.69 7.00
N LEU A 83 0.28 3.75 7.65
CA LEU A 83 1.13 4.68 8.41
C LEU A 83 1.81 4.02 9.61
N GLU A 84 1.17 3.06 10.27
CA GLU A 84 1.85 2.29 11.34
C GLU A 84 2.90 1.36 10.73
N MET A 85 2.57 0.63 9.66
CA MET A 85 3.51 -0.28 9.01
C MET A 85 4.75 0.43 8.46
N SER A 86 4.59 1.66 7.94
CA SER A 86 5.70 2.42 7.37
C SER A 86 6.71 2.91 8.42
N LYS A 87 6.32 3.04 9.69
CA LYS A 87 7.23 3.50 10.76
C LYS A 87 8.31 2.47 11.11
N GLU A 88 8.06 1.20 10.80
CA GLU A 88 8.94 0.09 11.18
C GLU A 88 9.92 -0.31 10.05
N GLN A 89 9.93 0.43 8.93
CA GLN A 89 10.64 0.03 7.71
C GLN A 89 11.42 1.19 7.09
N GLU A 90 12.74 1.04 6.95
CA GLU A 90 13.62 2.08 6.40
C GLU A 90 13.42 2.30 4.90
N GLU A 91 12.95 1.30 4.15
CA GLU A 91 12.74 1.42 2.70
C GLU A 91 11.53 2.27 2.31
N TRP A 92 10.75 2.76 3.28
CA TRP A 92 9.51 3.49 3.02
C TRP A 92 9.74 4.98 2.90
N GLU A 93 9.10 5.56 1.90
CA GLU A 93 9.04 7.00 1.69
C GLU A 93 7.57 7.41 1.57
N ILE A 94 7.16 8.33 2.43
CA ILE A 94 5.80 8.88 2.43
C ILE A 94 5.81 10.08 1.49
N VAL A 95 4.98 10.01 0.46
CA VAL A 95 4.86 11.06 -0.56
C VAL A 95 3.45 11.63 -0.51
N SER A 96 3.34 12.96 -0.55
CA SER A 96 2.04 13.63 -0.68
C SER A 96 1.54 13.47 -2.11
N GLY A 97 0.34 12.93 -2.29
CA GLY A 97 -0.32 12.83 -3.59
C GLY A 97 -1.28 14.00 -3.88
N GLU A 98 -1.16 15.11 -3.13
CA GLU A 98 -2.02 16.30 -3.31
C GLU A 98 -1.65 17.17 -4.51
N GLY A 99 -0.43 17.03 -5.02
CA GLY A 99 0.05 17.70 -6.23
C GLY A 99 -0.65 17.21 -7.49
N ASP A 100 -0.30 17.80 -8.62
CA ASP A 100 -0.70 17.28 -9.92
C ASP A 100 0.11 16.03 -10.32
N ILE A 101 0.03 15.59 -11.58
CA ILE A 101 0.71 14.37 -12.04
C ILE A 101 2.22 14.61 -12.22
N GLU A 102 2.63 15.85 -12.48
CA GLU A 102 4.00 16.23 -12.80
C GLU A 102 4.78 16.77 -11.58
N GLU A 103 4.07 17.22 -10.53
CA GLU A 103 4.60 17.63 -9.22
C GLU A 103 4.92 16.47 -8.27
#